data_AF-A0A674IM29-F1
#
_entry.id   AF-A0A674IM29-F1
#
_cell.length_a   1.000
_cell.length_b   1.000
_cell.length_c   1.000
_cell.angle_alpha   90.00
_cell.angle_beta   90.00
_cell.angle_gamma   90.00
#
_symmetry.space_group_name_H-M   'P 1'
#
loop_
_entity.id
_entity.type
_entity.pdbx_description
1 polymer ?
#
loop_
_entity_poly.entity_id
_entity_poly.type
_entity_poly.pdbx_seq_one_letter_code
_entity_poly.pdbx_strand_id
1 'polypeptide(L)'
;MAFTGRYEVESEDNYDAFVKCIGIPSDIIEKGRNFKIVTEVAQNGNDFVWTQIYPTGQSMTNKFTIGKEADMETMGGKKFKATVKMEGGKVVVDFPNYHHTAEIAGGKLVEVSL
;
A
#
# COMPACT_ATOMS: atom_id res chain seq x y z
N MET A 1 3.51 1.16 -18.51
CA MET A 1 3.76 0.97 -17.07
C MET A 1 3.27 2.21 -16.36
N ALA A 2 2.02 2.22 -15.91
CA ALA A 2 1.42 3.43 -15.34
C ALA A 2 1.90 3.67 -13.91
N PHE A 3 2.13 2.59 -13.16
CA PHE A 3 2.47 2.63 -11.73
C PHE A 3 3.98 2.60 -11.46
N THR A 4 4.83 2.26 -12.43
CA THR A 4 6.28 2.15 -12.17
C THR A 4 6.85 3.52 -11.81
N GLY A 5 7.34 3.67 -10.58
CA GLY A 5 7.83 4.94 -10.08
C GLY A 5 8.11 4.92 -8.58
N ARG A 6 8.66 6.05 -8.11
CA ARG A 6 8.91 6.32 -6.70
C ARG A 6 8.01 7.46 -6.26
N TYR A 7 7.19 7.22 -5.26
CA TYR A 7 6.18 8.15 -4.74
C TYR A 7 6.47 8.44 -3.27
N GLU A 8 6.58 9.72 -2.93
CA GLU A 8 6.68 10.15 -1.52
C GLU A 8 5.28 10.54 -1.05
N VAL A 9 4.92 10.14 0.17
CA VAL A 9 3.66 10.55 0.80
C VAL A 9 3.62 12.08 0.91
N GLU A 10 2.63 12.68 0.25
CA GLU A 10 2.39 14.13 0.29
C GLU A 10 1.33 14.49 1.34
N SER A 11 0.27 13.70 1.45
CA SER A 11 -0.85 13.90 2.36
C SER A 11 -1.56 12.59 2.66
N GLU A 12 -1.99 12.42 3.91
CA GLU A 12 -2.79 11.27 4.34
C GLU A 12 -4.06 11.79 5.01
N ASP A 13 -5.22 11.32 4.55
CA ASP A 13 -6.51 11.62 5.17
C ASP A 13 -6.94 10.44 6.03
N ASN A 14 -7.51 10.72 7.21
CA ASN A 14 -8.05 9.72 8.13
C ASN A 14 -7.06 8.62 8.60
N TYR A 15 -5.74 8.90 8.55
CA TYR A 15 -4.67 7.97 8.95
C TYR A 15 -4.94 7.33 10.31
N ASP A 16 -5.17 8.15 11.35
CA ASP A 16 -5.31 7.74 12.75
C ASP A 16 -6.48 6.74 12.96
N ALA A 17 -7.62 6.98 12.32
CA ALA A 17 -8.77 6.09 12.41
C ALA A 17 -8.49 4.74 11.73
N PHE A 18 -7.84 4.78 10.55
CA PHE A 18 -7.48 3.58 9.81
C PHE A 18 -6.47 2.72 10.56
N VAL A 19 -5.35 3.30 11.03
CA VAL A 19 -4.30 2.58 11.75
C VAL A 19 -4.77 2.00 13.08
N LYS A 20 -5.68 2.70 13.79
CA LYS A 20 -6.35 2.16 14.97
C LYS A 20 -7.26 0.98 14.62
N CYS A 21 -7.99 1.05 13.52
CA CYS A 21 -8.87 -0.02 13.05
C CYS A 21 -8.09 -1.31 12.72
N ILE A 22 -6.93 -1.20 12.07
CA ILE A 22 -6.08 -2.36 11.75
C ILE A 22 -5.26 -2.87 12.95
N GLY A 23 -5.30 -2.15 14.07
CA GLY A 23 -4.66 -2.52 15.33
C GLY A 23 -3.17 -2.20 15.40
N ILE A 24 -2.72 -1.13 14.72
CA ILE A 24 -1.36 -0.61 14.87
C ILE A 24 -1.27 0.08 16.24
N PRO A 25 -0.22 -0.17 17.04
CA PRO A 25 0.00 0.52 18.32
C PRO A 25 0.15 2.03 18.12
N SER A 26 -0.46 2.83 19.01
CA SER A 26 -0.37 4.30 18.99
C SER A 26 1.06 4.85 18.95
N ASP A 27 2.01 4.18 19.59
CA ASP A 27 3.44 4.52 19.51
C ASP A 27 4.03 4.46 18.09
N ILE A 28 3.51 3.57 17.23
CA ILE A 28 3.91 3.46 15.83
C ILE A 28 3.14 4.49 14.99
N ILE A 29 1.88 4.76 15.34
CA ILE A 29 1.01 5.76 14.69
C ILE A 29 1.62 7.16 14.79
N GLU A 30 2.02 7.58 16.00
CA GLU A 30 2.59 8.91 16.22
C GLU A 30 3.92 9.09 15.48
N LYS A 31 4.73 8.03 15.40
CA LYS A 31 5.97 8.04 14.61
C LYS A 31 5.69 8.08 13.11
N GLY A 32 4.73 7.27 12.66
CA GLY A 32 4.29 7.17 11.26
C GLY A 32 3.68 8.45 10.71
N ARG A 33 2.97 9.22 11.54
CA ARG A 33 2.23 10.43 11.14
C ARG A 33 3.09 11.54 10.53
N ASN A 34 4.37 11.59 10.89
CA ASN A 34 5.34 12.55 10.34
C ASN A 34 6.37 11.88 9.40
N PHE A 35 6.20 10.59 9.11
CA PHE A 35 7.13 9.86 8.26
C PHE A 35 6.79 10.05 6.81
N LYS A 36 7.79 10.55 6.07
CA LYS A 36 7.80 10.55 4.61
C LYS A 36 8.05 9.12 4.13
N ILE A 37 6.99 8.31 4.13
CA ILE A 37 7.06 6.97 3.57
C ILE A 37 7.26 7.12 2.08
N VAL A 38 8.25 6.40 1.55
CA VAL A 38 8.51 6.38 0.11
C VAL A 38 8.06 5.05 -0.45
N THR A 39 7.06 5.08 -1.31
CA THR A 39 6.51 3.93 -2.01
C THR A 39 7.18 3.80 -3.38
N GLU A 40 7.99 2.77 -3.57
CA GLU A 40 8.50 2.36 -4.88
C GLU A 40 7.66 1.23 -5.45
N VAL A 41 7.10 1.45 -6.63
CA VAL A 41 6.33 0.44 -7.35
C VAL A 41 7.10 0.07 -8.60
N ALA A 42 7.33 -1.22 -8.81
CA ALA A 42 7.83 -1.77 -10.06
C ALA A 42 6.76 -2.66 -10.69
N GLN A 43 6.18 -2.20 -11.80
CA GLN A 43 5.21 -2.95 -12.59
C GLN A 43 5.92 -3.64 -13.76
N ASN A 44 5.85 -4.97 -13.80
CA ASN A 44 6.32 -5.79 -14.91
C ASN A 44 5.15 -6.59 -15.50
N GLY A 45 4.41 -5.96 -16.41
CA GLY A 45 3.17 -6.53 -16.95
C GLY A 45 2.11 -6.67 -15.87
N ASN A 46 1.84 -7.91 -15.45
CA ASN A 46 0.88 -8.25 -14.40
C ASN A 46 1.55 -8.45 -13.03
N ASP A 47 2.87 -8.50 -12.97
CA ASP A 47 3.63 -8.64 -11.73
C ASP A 47 3.98 -7.27 -11.16
N PHE A 48 3.67 -7.07 -9.90
CA PHE A 48 3.92 -5.83 -9.18
C PHE A 48 4.81 -6.10 -7.98
N VAL A 49 5.80 -5.25 -7.81
CA VAL A 49 6.65 -5.20 -6.62
C VAL A 49 6.42 -3.85 -5.97
N TRP A 50 5.83 -3.87 -4.78
CA TRP A 50 5.45 -2.69 -4.03
C TRP A 50 6.32 -2.59 -2.79
N THR A 51 7.20 -1.62 -2.76
CA THR A 51 8.18 -1.42 -1.71
C THR A 51 7.89 -0.14 -0.95
N GLN A 52 7.48 -0.23 0.31
CA GLN A 52 7.35 0.91 1.20
C GLN A 52 8.62 1.06 2.04
N ILE A 53 9.27 2.21 1.91
CA ILE A 53 10.50 2.54 2.62
C ILE A 53 10.14 3.51 3.73
N TYR A 54 10.34 3.08 4.97
CA TYR A 54 10.13 3.90 6.16
C TYR A 54 11.42 4.64 6.52
N PRO A 55 11.32 5.89 7.00
CA PRO A 55 12.50 6.67 7.42
C PRO A 55 13.20 6.08 8.65
N THR A 56 12.60 5.11 9.34
CA THR A 56 13.23 4.34 10.42
C THR A 56 14.31 3.36 9.93
N GLY A 57 14.50 3.24 8.61
CA GLY A 57 15.42 2.28 7.99
C GLY A 57 14.78 0.92 7.72
N GLN A 58 13.54 0.71 8.13
CA GLN A 58 12.76 -0.46 7.76
C GLN A 58 12.21 -0.28 6.35
N SER A 59 12.23 -1.34 5.55
CA SER A 59 11.53 -1.38 4.28
C SER A 59 10.69 -2.64 4.20
N MET A 60 9.59 -2.53 3.47
CA MET A 60 8.59 -3.55 3.36
C MET A 60 8.30 -3.78 1.89
N THR A 61 8.41 -5.01 1.42
CA THR A 61 8.23 -5.33 0.00
C THR A 61 7.13 -6.37 -0.17
N ASN A 62 6.04 -5.97 -0.81
CA ASN A 62 4.95 -6.84 -1.21
C ASN A 62 5.07 -7.17 -2.70
N LYS A 63 5.07 -8.46 -3.05
CA LYS A 63 5.13 -8.92 -4.44
C LYS A 63 3.84 -9.64 -4.77
N PHE A 64 3.13 -9.16 -5.77
CA PHE A 64 1.84 -9.74 -6.15
C PHE A 64 1.65 -9.73 -7.66
N THR A 65 0.85 -10.67 -8.15
CA THR A 65 0.50 -10.78 -9.56
C THR A 65 -0.99 -10.53 -9.72
N ILE A 66 -1.39 -9.68 -10.66
CA ILE A 66 -2.79 -9.40 -10.96
C ILE A 66 -3.51 -10.71 -11.35
N GLY A 67 -4.66 -10.95 -10.74
CA GLY A 67 -5.49 -12.14 -10.94
C GLY A 67 -5.02 -13.38 -10.19
N LYS A 68 -3.99 -13.29 -9.35
CA LYS A 68 -3.51 -14.40 -8.50
C LYS A 68 -3.51 -14.00 -7.03
N GLU A 69 -3.70 -15.01 -6.18
CA GLU A 69 -3.48 -14.89 -4.75
C GLU A 69 -1.98 -14.70 -4.49
N ALA A 70 -1.64 -13.71 -3.68
CA ALA A 70 -0.28 -13.41 -3.27
C ALA A 70 -0.20 -13.20 -1.75
N ASP A 71 0.93 -13.59 -1.17
CA ASP A 71 1.25 -13.28 0.22
C ASP A 71 1.62 -11.80 0.33
N MET A 72 0.83 -11.07 1.11
CA MET A 72 1.04 -9.67 1.45
C MET A 72 1.29 -9.53 2.94
N GLU A 73 2.03 -8.50 3.29
CA GLU A 73 2.23 -8.06 4.65
C GLU A 73 1.60 -6.67 4.78
N THR A 74 1.11 -6.33 5.98
CA THR A 74 0.68 -4.98 6.37
C THR A 74 1.76 -4.26 7.16
N MET A 75 1.70 -2.92 7.28
CA MET A 75 2.65 -2.15 8.10
C MET A 75 2.78 -2.68 9.55
N GLY A 76 1.74 -3.34 10.06
CA GLY A 76 1.74 -3.96 11.39
C GLY A 76 2.42 -5.33 11.47
N GLY A 77 3.10 -5.78 10.42
CA GLY A 77 3.74 -7.09 10.35
C GLY A 77 2.78 -8.27 10.21
N LYS A 78 1.48 -8.01 10.01
CA LYS A 78 0.50 -9.08 9.75
C LYS A 78 0.62 -9.53 8.30
N LYS A 79 0.87 -10.82 8.11
CA LYS A 79 0.85 -11.48 6.79
C LYS A 79 -0.54 -12.03 6.49
N PHE A 80 -1.02 -11.79 5.28
CA PHE A 80 -2.31 -12.25 4.79
C PHE A 80 -2.19 -12.57 3.31
N LYS A 81 -3.13 -13.35 2.78
CA LYS A 81 -3.18 -13.67 1.36
C LYS A 81 -4.33 -12.93 0.71
N ALA A 82 -4.06 -12.16 -0.32
CA ALA A 82 -5.11 -11.44 -1.05
C ALA A 82 -4.92 -11.58 -2.55
N THR A 83 -6.03 -11.53 -3.28
CA THR A 83 -6.02 -11.52 -4.74
C THR A 83 -6.11 -10.09 -5.22
N VAL A 84 -5.08 -9.64 -5.95
CA VAL A 84 -5.09 -8.30 -6.55
C VAL A 84 -5.74 -8.36 -7.92
N LYS A 85 -6.64 -7.42 -8.17
CA LYS A 85 -7.31 -7.23 -9.45
C LYS A 85 -6.90 -5.88 -10.04
N MET A 86 -7.10 -5.73 -11.35
CA MET A 86 -6.91 -4.45 -12.02
C MET A 86 -8.19 -4.08 -12.75
N GLU A 87 -8.82 -2.98 -12.35
CA GLU A 87 -10.11 -2.52 -12.90
C GLU A 87 -9.98 -1.06 -13.35
N GLY A 88 -10.22 -0.79 -14.64
CA GLY A 88 -10.18 0.58 -15.18
C GLY A 88 -8.82 1.28 -15.03
N GLY A 89 -7.72 0.52 -14.92
CA GLY A 89 -6.38 1.07 -14.67
C GLY A 89 -6.06 1.29 -13.18
N LYS A 90 -6.94 0.88 -12.27
CA LYS A 90 -6.75 0.90 -10.82
C LYS A 90 -6.41 -0.48 -10.31
N VAL A 91 -5.50 -0.57 -9.35
CA VAL A 91 -5.21 -1.79 -8.60
C VAL A 91 -6.27 -1.91 -7.52
N VAL A 92 -6.91 -3.07 -7.40
CA VAL A 92 -8.00 -3.33 -6.43
C VAL A 92 -7.65 -4.58 -5.65
N VAL A 93 -7.67 -4.50 -4.32
CA VAL A 93 -7.43 -5.60 -3.41
C VAL A 93 -8.67 -5.76 -2.55
N ASP A 94 -9.40 -6.84 -2.80
CA ASP A 94 -10.57 -7.21 -2.00
C ASP A 94 -10.17 -8.20 -0.91
N PHE A 95 -10.47 -7.84 0.32
CA PHE A 95 -10.37 -8.71 1.48
C PHE A 95 -11.64 -8.57 2.33
N PRO A 96 -12.08 -9.61 3.09
CA PRO A 96 -13.41 -9.64 3.71
C PRO A 96 -13.80 -8.41 4.55
N ASN A 97 -12.83 -7.73 5.16
CA ASN A 97 -13.03 -6.52 5.96
C ASN A 97 -12.08 -5.38 5.53
N TYR A 98 -11.54 -5.44 4.32
CA TYR A 98 -10.57 -4.46 3.84
C TYR A 98 -10.63 -4.37 2.32
N HIS A 99 -11.01 -3.20 1.81
CA HIS A 99 -11.03 -2.92 0.38
C HIS A 99 -10.00 -1.83 0.09
N HIS A 100 -8.97 -2.18 -0.66
CA HIS A 100 -7.90 -1.26 -1.00
C HIS A 100 -7.83 -1.03 -2.49
N THR A 101 -7.82 0.22 -2.90
CA THR A 101 -7.68 0.62 -4.30
C THR A 101 -6.52 1.58 -4.45
N ALA A 102 -5.69 1.37 -5.48
CA ALA A 102 -4.62 2.30 -5.82
C ALA A 102 -4.70 2.72 -7.28
N GLU A 103 -4.56 4.00 -7.55
CA GLU A 103 -4.59 4.57 -8.89
C GLU A 103 -3.55 5.68 -9.07
N ILE A 104 -3.18 5.95 -10.32
CA ILE A 104 -2.34 7.10 -10.66
C ILE A 104 -3.24 8.23 -11.14
N ALA A 105 -3.39 9.26 -10.32
CA ALA A 105 -4.16 10.47 -10.63
C ALA A 105 -3.21 11.67 -10.75
N GLY A 106 -3.15 12.29 -11.93
CA GLY A 106 -2.32 13.49 -12.15
C GLY A 106 -0.82 13.27 -11.92
N GLY A 107 -0.32 12.05 -12.10
CA GLY A 107 1.07 11.68 -11.84
C GLY A 107 1.38 11.35 -10.37
N LYS A 108 0.36 11.38 -9.50
CA LYS A 108 0.46 10.99 -8.08
C LYS A 108 -0.17 9.62 -7.87
N LEU A 109 0.45 8.83 -6.99
CA LEU A 109 -0.13 7.60 -6.50
C LEU A 109 -1.16 7.92 -5.42
N VAL A 110 -2.41 7.54 -5.67
CA VAL A 110 -3.53 7.71 -4.74
C VAL A 110 -3.93 6.33 -4.26
N GLU A 111 -3.74 6.08 -2.97
CA GLU A 111 -4.09 4.85 -2.28
C GLU A 111 -5.31 5.12 -1.38
N VAL A 112 -6.37 4.36 -1.55
CA VAL A 112 -7.62 4.47 -0.78
C VAL A 112 -7.90 3.12 -0.15
N SER A 113 -8.09 3.11 1.17
CA SER A 113 -8.43 1.90 1.92
C SER A 113 -9.72 2.13 2.69
N LEU A 114 -10.70 1.23 2.52
CA LEU A 114 -12.04 1.27 3.12
C LEU A 114 -12.33 0.00 3.91
#